data_AF-A0A0G0FRC3-F1
#
_entry.id   AF-A0A0G0FRC3-F1
#
_cell.length_a   1.000
_cell.length_b   1.000
_cell.length_c   1.000
_cell.angle_alpha   90.00
_cell.angle_beta   90.00
_cell.angle_gamma   90.00
#
_symmetry.space_group_name_H-M   'P 1'
#
loop_
_entity.id
_entity.type
_entity.pdbx_description
1 polymer ?
#
loop_
_entity_poly.entity_id
_entity_poly.type
_entity_poly.pdbx_seq_one_letter_code
_entity_poly.pdbx_strand_id
1 'polypeptide(L)'
;MKHNEPIIIAFDTSCDDTSIAILEGRKVLSSVVSSQVEIHAQWGGVVPDIARREHEKNIPMVYEEALKKAKIKIEDVDYVAATYGPG
;
A
#
# COMPACT_ATOMS: atom_id res chain seq x y z
N MET A 1 -7.63 -7.07 -21.27
CA MET A 1 -8.24 -6.02 -22.12
C MET A 1 -7.28 -4.83 -22.03
N LYS A 2 -6.95 -4.12 -23.11
CA LYS A 2 -6.04 -2.98 -22.98
C LYS A 2 -6.81 -1.79 -22.40
N HIS A 3 -6.44 -1.39 -21.18
CA HIS A 3 -6.89 -0.16 -20.54
C HIS A 3 -6.36 1.04 -21.35
N ASN A 4 -7.13 2.14 -21.41
CA ASN A 4 -6.74 3.32 -22.19
C ASN A 4 -5.62 4.12 -21.51
N GLU A 5 -5.52 4.01 -20.18
CA GLU A 5 -4.48 4.60 -19.34
C GLU A 5 -3.75 3.49 -18.57
N PRO A 6 -2.48 3.72 -18.16
CA PRO A 6 -1.71 2.70 -17.46
C PRO A 6 -2.29 2.41 -16.07
N ILE A 7 -2.28 1.14 -15.69
CA ILE A 7 -2.60 0.70 -14.34
C ILE A 7 -1.34 0.69 -13.49
N ILE A 8 -1.39 1.41 -12.37
CA ILE A 8 -0.26 1.58 -11.44
C ILE A 8 -0.68 1.01 -10.08
N ILE A 9 0.13 0.11 -9.52
CA ILE A 9 0.05 -0.25 -8.11
C ILE A 9 1.14 0.51 -7.34
N ALA A 10 0.76 1.23 -6.30
CA ALA A 10 1.63 2.10 -5.52
C ALA A 10 1.67 1.66 -4.05
N PHE A 11 2.87 1.52 -3.49
CA PHE A 11 3.12 1.10 -2.11
C PHE A 11 3.71 2.25 -1.29
N ASP A 12 3.21 2.44 -0.07
CA ASP A 12 3.83 3.29 0.94
C ASP A 12 4.00 2.52 2.26
N THR A 13 5.24 2.49 2.75
CA THR A 13 5.66 1.92 4.04
C THR A 13 6.71 2.82 4.69
N SER A 14 6.51 4.14 4.59
CA SER A 14 7.54 5.12 4.95
C SER A 14 7.68 5.34 6.46
N CYS A 15 6.62 5.14 7.23
CA CYS A 15 6.60 5.37 8.69
C CYS A 15 5.86 4.24 9.42
N ASP A 16 4.59 4.43 9.78
CA ASP A 16 3.79 3.51 10.59
C ASP A 16 2.48 3.07 9.91
N ASP A 17 2.29 3.45 8.65
CA ASP A 17 1.16 3.01 7.82
C ASP A 17 1.64 2.09 6.69
N THR A 18 0.94 0.98 6.48
CA THR A 18 1.11 0.13 5.30
C THR A 18 0.00 0.46 4.32
N SER A 19 0.34 1.11 3.21
CA SER A 19 -0.64 1.60 2.26
C SER A 19 -0.40 1.07 0.86
N ILE A 20 -1.47 0.64 0.18
CA ILE A 20 -1.43 0.28 -1.24
C ILE A 20 -2.59 0.94 -1.96
N ALA A 21 -2.27 1.62 -3.05
CA ALA A 21 -3.24 2.22 -3.95
C ALA A 21 -3.11 1.64 -5.35
N ILE A 22 -4.25 1.53 -6.05
CA ILE A 22 -4.29 1.16 -7.47
C ILE A 22 -4.89 2.33 -8.22
N LEU A 23 -4.21 2.75 -9.28
CA LEU A 23 -4.62 3.86 -10.14
C LEU A 23 -4.75 3.41 -11.59
N GLU A 24 -5.68 4.04 -12.31
CA GLU A 24 -5.74 4.05 -13.78
C GLU A 24 -5.43 5.48 -14.22
N GLY A 25 -4.20 5.70 -14.70
CA GLY A 25 -3.66 7.04 -14.94
C GLY A 25 -3.71 7.91 -13.68
N ARG A 26 -4.60 8.90 -13.65
CA ARG A 26 -4.82 9.79 -12.49
C ARG A 26 -5.99 9.39 -11.59
N LYS A 27 -6.77 8.40 -11.98
CA LYS A 27 -7.97 7.95 -11.26
C LYS A 27 -7.59 6.90 -10.23
N VAL A 28 -7.99 7.10 -8.98
CA VAL A 28 -7.83 6.09 -7.93
C VAL A 28 -8.93 5.03 -8.08
N LEU A 29 -8.54 3.79 -8.31
CA LEU A 29 -9.43 2.62 -8.33
C LEU A 29 -9.60 2.01 -6.95
N SER A 30 -8.53 2.00 -6.15
CA SER A 30 -8.57 1.64 -4.73
C SER A 30 -7.45 2.32 -3.96
N SER A 31 -7.67 2.50 -2.65
CA SER A 31 -6.67 2.92 -1.68
C SER A 31 -6.99 2.22 -0.35
N VAL A 32 -6.02 1.46 0.16
CA VAL A 32 -6.15 0.68 1.39
C VAL A 32 -4.99 1.03 2.29
N VAL A 33 -5.30 1.26 3.57
CA VAL A 33 -4.34 1.67 4.59
C VAL A 33 -4.53 0.78 5.81
N SER A 34 -3.43 0.20 6.30
CA SER A 34 -3.35 -0.49 7.58
C SER A 34 -2.43 0.30 8.50
N SER A 35 -3.02 0.92 9.52
CA SER A 35 -2.31 1.82 10.44
C SER A 35 -1.82 1.10 11.69
N GLN A 36 -0.61 1.45 12.14
CA GLN A 36 0.03 0.86 13.32
C GLN A 36 -0.04 1.77 14.56
N VAL A 37 -0.82 2.86 14.52
CA VAL A 37 -0.93 3.84 15.61
C VAL A 37 -1.23 3.18 16.96
N GLU A 38 -2.17 2.25 17.02
CA GLU A 38 -2.53 1.55 18.27
C GLU A 38 -1.39 0.70 18.83
N ILE A 39 -0.61 0.08 17.93
CA ILE A 39 0.56 -0.71 18.31
C ILE A 39 1.59 0.23 18.93
N HIS A 40 1.91 1.34 18.26
CA HIS A 40 2.94 2.30 18.69
C HIS A 40 2.56 3.11 19.93
N ALA A 41 1.26 3.25 20.23
CA ALA A 41 0.75 4.04 21.36
C ALA A 41 1.38 3.64 22.71
N GLN A 42 1.72 2.37 22.92
CA GLN A 42 2.33 1.90 24.16
C GLN A 42 3.77 2.39 24.40
N TRP A 43 4.47 2.86 23.35
CA TRP A 43 5.82 3.41 23.45
C TRP A 43 5.87 4.94 23.35
N GLY A 44 4.71 5.61 23.17
CA GLY A 44 4.64 7.07 23.06
C GLY A 44 5.22 7.63 21.76
N GLY A 45 5.44 6.79 20.75
CA GLY A 45 6.00 7.16 19.45
C GLY A 45 6.30 5.94 18.59
N VAL A 46 6.62 6.18 17.32
CA VAL A 46 6.93 5.12 16.35
C VAL A 46 8.24 4.43 16.73
N VAL A 47 8.19 3.11 16.86
CA VAL A 47 9.36 2.25 17.07
C VAL A 47 9.77 1.61 15.74
N PRO A 48 10.91 1.99 15.12
CA PRO A 48 11.24 1.58 13.75
C PRO A 48 11.28 0.07 13.51
N ASP A 49 11.82 -0.73 14.45
CA ASP A 49 11.87 -2.18 14.28
C ASP A 49 10.48 -2.83 14.34
N ILE A 50 9.57 -2.27 15.14
CA ILE A 50 8.18 -2.74 15.22
C ILE A 50 7.46 -2.37 13.93
N ALA A 51 7.67 -1.14 13.44
CA ALA A 51 7.03 -0.68 12.22
C ALA A 51 7.39 -1.55 11.01
N ARG A 52 8.69 -1.85 10.84
CA ARG A 52 9.18 -2.78 9.82
C ARG A 52 8.47 -4.14 9.87
N ARG A 53 8.37 -4.75 11.06
CA ARG A 53 7.74 -6.07 11.24
C ARG A 53 6.25 -6.04 10.93
N GLU A 54 5.57 -4.96 11.29
CA GLU A 54 4.15 -4.81 11.00
C GLU A 54 3.91 -4.56 9.50
N HIS A 55 4.79 -3.81 8.79
CA HIS A 55 4.72 -3.72 7.33
C HIS A 55 4.83 -5.09 6.66
N GLU A 56 5.81 -5.92 7.05
CA GLU A 56 5.99 -7.27 6.50
C GLU A 56 4.73 -8.14 6.68
N LYS A 57 4.03 -8.00 7.81
CA LYS A 57 2.78 -8.72 8.08
C LYS A 57 1.59 -8.16 7.30
N ASN A 58 1.51 -6.84 7.15
CA ASN A 58 0.33 -6.16 6.63
C ASN A 58 0.31 -6.10 5.10
N ILE A 59 1.47 -6.09 4.43
CA ILE A 59 1.56 -5.99 2.96
C ILE A 59 0.66 -7.01 2.25
N PRO A 60 0.68 -8.33 2.55
CA PRO A 60 -0.17 -9.29 1.85
C PRO A 60 -1.66 -8.98 1.98
N MET A 61 -2.11 -8.62 3.18
CA MET A 61 -3.51 -8.29 3.46
C MET A 61 -3.95 -7.04 2.68
N VAL A 62 -3.16 -5.96 2.78
CA VAL A 62 -3.46 -4.68 2.13
C VAL A 62 -3.42 -4.84 0.61
N TYR A 63 -2.51 -5.67 0.09
CA TYR A 63 -2.37 -5.96 -1.35
C TYR A 63 -3.59 -6.68 -1.91
N GLU A 64 -4.03 -7.76 -1.24
CA GLU A 64 -5.21 -8.51 -1.64
C GLU A 64 -6.48 -7.65 -1.59
N GLU A 65 -6.63 -6.83 -0.55
CA GLU A 65 -7.76 -5.92 -0.42
C GLU A 65 -7.75 -4.82 -1.49
N ALA A 66 -6.58 -4.27 -1.82
CA ALA A 66 -6.44 -3.25 -2.85
C ALA A 66 -6.86 -3.80 -4.22
N LEU A 67 -6.36 -4.97 -4.63
CA LEU A 67 -6.75 -5.64 -5.88
C LEU A 67 -8.25 -5.95 -5.91
N LYS A 68 -8.79 -6.49 -4.81
CA LYS A 68 -10.22 -6.82 -4.68
C LYS A 68 -11.11 -5.58 -4.82
N LYS A 69 -10.75 -4.45 -4.19
CA LYS A 69 -11.50 -3.19 -4.28
C LYS A 69 -11.41 -2.57 -5.68
N ALA A 70 -10.24 -2.63 -6.31
CA ALA A 70 -10.05 -2.13 -7.68
C ALA A 70 -10.71 -3.02 -8.75
N LYS A 71 -11.03 -4.29 -8.40
CA LYS A 71 -11.61 -5.30 -9.30
C LYS A 71 -10.73 -5.60 -10.51
N ILE A 72 -9.41 -5.63 -10.28
CA ILE A 72 -8.42 -5.99 -11.29
C ILE A 72 -7.61 -7.20 -10.82
N LYS A 73 -6.84 -7.79 -11.73
CA LYS A 73 -5.82 -8.79 -11.40
C LYS A 73 -4.43 -8.17 -11.49
N ILE A 74 -3.44 -8.86 -10.92
CA ILE A 74 -2.06 -8.41 -10.99
C ILE A 74 -1.53 -8.40 -12.44
N GLU A 75 -2.07 -9.26 -13.32
CA GLU A 75 -1.68 -9.29 -14.74
C GLU A 75 -2.16 -8.06 -15.51
N ASP A 76 -3.07 -7.26 -14.95
CA ASP A 76 -3.55 -6.00 -15.55
C ASP A 76 -2.64 -4.80 -15.18
N VAL A 77 -1.69 -4.96 -14.24
CA VAL A 77 -0.83 -3.88 -13.75
C VAL A 77 0.35 -3.64 -14.69
N ASP A 78 0.53 -2.39 -15.11
CA ASP A 78 1.62 -1.96 -16.00
C ASP A 78 2.86 -1.49 -15.21
N TYR A 79 2.66 -0.86 -14.06
CA TYR A 79 3.75 -0.28 -13.26
C TYR A 79 3.59 -0.56 -11.77
N VAL A 80 4.72 -0.78 -11.11
CA VAL A 80 4.85 -0.85 -9.66
C VAL A 80 5.59 0.40 -9.18
N ALA A 81 4.97 1.17 -8.30
CA ALA A 81 5.57 2.31 -7.64
C ALA A 81 5.72 2.00 -6.14
N ALA A 82 6.81 2.46 -5.54
CA ALA A 82 7.02 2.36 -4.10
C ALA A 82 7.70 3.63 -3.60
N THR A 83 7.34 4.06 -2.40
CA THR A 83 8.02 5.17 -1.74
C THR A 83 9.48 4.80 -1.45
N TYR A 84 10.40 5.60 -1.99
CA TYR A 84 11.84 5.44 -1.76
C TYR A 84 12.34 6.19 -0.53
N GLY A 85 11.73 7.34 -0.22
CA GLY A 85 12.06 8.17 0.93
C GLY A 85 11.64 9.63 0.74
N PRO A 86 11.82 10.48 1.76
CA PRO A 86 12.35 10.13 3.09
C PRO A 86 11.38 9.24 3.88
N GLY A 87 11.91 8.59 4.91
CA GLY A 87 11.21 7.65 5.80
C GLY A 87 12.22 7.07 6.79
#